data_AF-A0A0C2Z237-F1
#
_entry.id   AF-A0A0C2Z237-F1
#
_cell.length_a   1.000
_cell.length_b   1.000
_cell.length_c   1.000
_cell.angle_alpha   90.00
_cell.angle_beta   90.00
_cell.angle_gamma   90.00
#
_symmetry.space_group_name_H-M   'P 1'
#
loop_
_entity.id
_entity.type
_entity.pdbx_description
1 polymer ?
#
loop_
_entity_poly.entity_id
_entity_poly.type
_entity_poly.pdbx_seq_one_letter_code
_entity_poly.pdbx_strand_id
1 'polypeptide(L)'
;MPHQGMHYSGPSTLKSTSSSLANALGNDPIESGPIESGPIEAGPDEAGPPPYTECPSTFCLWFSGGLPCHALIDCGSAPEHFKSHGIKGMTRAEDVPCLWSGCERIIERHNFMRHVREAHLGHKRGVGHVMLDGASTHSHSSLEFQPVQVVAMHLLV
;
A
#
# COMPACT_ATOMS: atom_id res chain seq x y z
N MET A 1 28.75 23.74 19.14
CA MET A 1 28.63 23.86 17.67
C MET A 1 27.19 24.20 17.35
N PRO A 2 26.90 25.30 16.65
CA PRO A 2 25.52 25.73 16.40
C PRO A 2 24.86 24.80 15.37
N HIS A 3 23.75 24.17 15.77
CA HIS A 3 22.88 23.40 14.89
C HIS A 3 22.15 24.36 13.94
N GLN A 4 22.52 24.33 12.67
CA GLN A 4 21.75 25.00 11.61
C GLN A 4 20.42 24.27 11.45
N GLY A 5 19.33 24.97 11.77
CA GLY A 5 17.97 24.48 11.57
C GLY A 5 17.68 24.28 10.09
N MET A 6 17.35 23.05 9.72
CA MET A 6 16.73 22.75 8.43
C MET A 6 15.30 23.31 8.44
N HIS A 7 15.12 24.51 7.88
CA HIS A 7 13.81 25.04 7.54
C HIS A 7 13.27 24.26 6.34
N TYR A 8 12.31 23.36 6.58
CA TYR A 8 11.60 22.67 5.51
C TYR A 8 10.46 23.57 5.00
N SER A 9 10.68 24.21 3.86
CA SER A 9 9.62 24.90 3.11
C SER A 9 8.77 23.85 2.39
N GLY A 10 7.66 23.44 3.01
CA GLY A 10 6.67 22.59 2.37
C GLY A 10 6.01 23.27 1.15
N PRO A 11 5.45 22.50 0.21
CA PRO A 11 4.76 23.06 -0.95
C PRO A 11 3.42 23.69 -0.52
N SER A 12 3.41 25.02 -0.43
CA SER A 12 2.20 25.83 -0.42
C SER A 12 1.57 25.80 -1.81
N THR A 13 0.42 25.17 -1.98
CA THR A 13 -0.70 25.70 -2.79
C THR A 13 -1.98 24.91 -2.53
N LEU A 14 -2.71 25.32 -1.50
CA LEU A 14 -4.17 25.13 -1.49
C LEU A 14 -4.75 26.05 -2.57
N LYS A 15 -5.04 25.50 -3.76
CA LYS A 15 -5.94 26.16 -4.71
C LYS A 15 -7.37 25.82 -4.28
N SER A 16 -7.91 26.65 -3.40
CA SER A 16 -9.35 26.75 -3.18
C SER A 16 -10.01 27.24 -4.46
N THR A 17 -10.46 26.34 -5.32
CA THR A 17 -11.41 26.67 -6.38
C THR A 17 -12.81 26.67 -5.79
N SER A 18 -13.23 27.84 -5.31
CA SER A 18 -14.63 28.20 -5.23
C SER A 18 -15.18 28.24 -6.65
N SER A 19 -15.97 27.23 -7.03
CA SER A 19 -16.70 27.23 -8.29
C SER A 19 -18.18 27.12 -7.99
N SER A 20 -18.83 28.27 -8.14
CA SER A 20 -20.25 28.55 -8.30
C SER A 20 -21.18 27.35 -8.51
N LEU A 21 -22.03 27.11 -7.52
CA LEU A 21 -23.31 26.44 -7.69
C LEU A 21 -24.33 27.43 -8.28
N ALA A 22 -24.27 27.68 -9.58
CA ALA A 22 -25.33 28.38 -10.28
C ALA A 22 -25.57 27.73 -11.64
N ASN A 23 -26.79 27.21 -11.79
CA ASN A 23 -27.47 26.80 -13.03
C ASN A 23 -27.25 25.36 -13.50
N ALA A 24 -28.17 24.47 -13.08
CA ALA A 24 -28.68 23.38 -13.91
C ALA A 24 -29.99 22.82 -13.30
N LEU A 25 -31.02 23.67 -13.16
CA LEU A 25 -32.40 23.20 -12.99
C LEU A 25 -33.01 23.01 -14.38
N GLY A 26 -32.66 21.89 -15.01
CA GLY A 26 -33.44 21.31 -16.10
C GLY A 26 -34.47 20.38 -15.49
N ASN A 27 -35.71 20.84 -15.39
CA ASN A 27 -36.84 20.00 -14.98
C ASN A 27 -37.33 19.23 -16.22
N ASP A 28 -36.74 18.08 -16.50
CA ASP A 28 -37.33 17.12 -17.44
C ASP A 28 -38.38 16.26 -16.70
N PRO A 29 -39.61 16.12 -17.22
CA PRO A 29 -40.60 15.21 -16.67
C PRO A 29 -40.12 13.77 -16.84
N ILE A 30 -39.74 13.11 -15.75
CA ILE A 30 -39.49 11.67 -15.73
C ILE A 30 -40.86 10.99 -15.84
N GLU A 31 -41.15 10.47 -17.03
CA GLU A 31 -42.27 9.57 -17.28
C GLU A 31 -41.99 8.25 -16.54
N SER A 32 -42.66 8.05 -15.41
CA SER A 32 -42.57 6.86 -14.57
C SER A 32 -43.21 5.66 -15.26
N GLY A 33 -42.47 5.00 -16.15
CA GLY A 33 -42.80 3.65 -16.59
C GLY A 33 -42.60 2.62 -15.47
N PRO A 34 -43.41 1.55 -15.37
CA PRO A 34 -43.22 0.49 -14.41
C PRO A 34 -41.97 -0.31 -14.81
N ILE A 35 -40.89 -0.17 -14.03
CA ILE A 35 -39.77 -1.10 -14.08
C ILE A 35 -40.23 -2.42 -13.44
N GLU A 36 -40.59 -3.38 -14.28
CA GLU A 36 -40.75 -4.78 -13.85
C GLU A 36 -39.38 -5.30 -13.39
N SER A 37 -39.20 -5.29 -12.07
CA SER A 37 -38.08 -5.94 -11.39
C SER A 37 -38.23 -7.45 -11.53
N GLY A 38 -37.74 -8.00 -12.64
CA GLY A 38 -37.50 -9.43 -12.76
C GLY A 38 -36.51 -9.89 -11.67
N PRO A 39 -36.63 -11.13 -11.16
CA PRO A 39 -35.66 -11.69 -10.22
C PRO A 39 -34.30 -11.75 -10.92
N ILE A 40 -33.34 -10.96 -10.44
CA ILE A 40 -31.93 -11.22 -10.73
C ILE A 40 -31.56 -12.49 -9.97
N GLU A 41 -31.78 -13.63 -10.61
CA GLU A 41 -31.25 -14.92 -10.20
C GLU A 41 -29.72 -14.75 -10.14
N ALA A 42 -29.22 -14.46 -8.94
CA ALA A 42 -27.81 -14.52 -8.61
C ALA A 42 -27.40 -15.98 -8.80
N GLY A 43 -27.01 -16.32 -10.03
CA GLY A 43 -26.36 -17.60 -10.31
C GLY A 43 -25.19 -17.74 -9.34
N PRO A 44 -24.89 -18.95 -8.86
CA PRO A 44 -23.72 -19.17 -8.03
C PRO A 44 -22.51 -18.72 -8.83
N ASP A 45 -22.01 -17.54 -8.48
CA ASP A 45 -20.69 -17.06 -8.85
C ASP A 45 -19.71 -18.12 -8.38
N GLU A 46 -19.39 -19.06 -9.27
CA GLU A 46 -18.14 -19.81 -9.31
C GLU A 46 -17.03 -18.77 -9.54
N ALA A 47 -16.87 -17.87 -8.58
CA ALA A 47 -15.66 -17.11 -8.37
C ALA A 47 -14.63 -18.17 -8.01
N GLY A 48 -13.98 -18.69 -9.07
CA GLY A 48 -12.85 -19.58 -8.93
C GLY A 48 -11.90 -19.03 -7.86
N PRO A 49 -11.18 -19.92 -7.15
CA PRO A 49 -10.31 -19.52 -6.05
C PRO A 49 -9.50 -18.28 -6.47
N PRO A 50 -9.43 -17.25 -5.60
CA PRO A 50 -8.77 -16.01 -5.95
C PRO A 50 -7.36 -16.34 -6.49
N PRO A 51 -6.87 -15.65 -7.54
CA PRO A 51 -5.65 -15.99 -8.27
C PRO A 51 -4.36 -15.84 -7.44
N TYR A 52 -4.49 -15.83 -6.11
CA TYR A 52 -3.46 -15.61 -5.12
C TYR A 52 -3.23 -16.82 -4.20
N THR A 53 -3.94 -17.95 -4.38
CA THR A 53 -3.76 -19.15 -3.53
C THR A 53 -2.36 -19.78 -3.61
N GLU A 54 -1.63 -19.52 -4.70
CA GLU A 54 -0.26 -20.03 -4.91
C GLU A 54 0.82 -19.00 -4.54
N CYS A 55 0.46 -17.87 -3.93
CA CYS A 55 1.43 -16.85 -3.57
C CYS A 55 2.23 -17.29 -2.34
N PRO A 56 3.57 -17.25 -2.37
CA PRO A 56 4.38 -17.55 -1.20
C PRO A 56 4.08 -16.55 -0.09
N SER A 57 3.94 -17.04 1.14
CA SER A 57 3.81 -16.19 2.31
C SER A 57 5.17 -15.66 2.76
N THR A 58 5.20 -14.45 3.30
CA THR A 58 6.40 -13.82 3.87
C THR A 58 6.05 -13.09 5.16
N PHE A 59 7.05 -12.79 5.99
CA PHE A 59 6.85 -12.02 7.21
C PHE A 59 6.66 -10.54 6.88
N CYS A 60 5.61 -9.95 7.44
CA CYS A 60 5.41 -8.51 7.40
C CYS A 60 6.47 -7.80 8.24
N LEU A 61 7.29 -6.98 7.60
CA LEU A 61 8.33 -6.19 8.28
C LEU A 61 7.91 -4.72 8.45
N TRP A 62 6.60 -4.46 8.53
CA TRP A 62 6.09 -3.12 8.78
C TRP A 62 6.46 -2.65 10.18
N PHE A 63 7.04 -1.44 10.28
CA PHE A 63 7.39 -0.81 11.55
C PHE A 63 6.25 0.08 12.04
N SER A 64 5.70 -0.28 13.19
CA SER A 64 4.73 0.54 13.91
C SER A 64 5.07 0.51 15.40
N GLY A 65 5.24 1.67 16.02
CA GLY A 65 5.55 1.75 17.46
C GLY A 65 6.91 1.17 17.86
N GLY A 66 7.90 1.14 16.94
CA GLY A 66 9.28 0.74 17.24
C GLY A 66 9.57 -0.76 17.12
N LEU A 67 8.59 -1.60 16.80
CA LEU A 67 8.79 -3.02 16.53
C LEU A 67 8.26 -3.40 15.14
N PRO A 68 8.94 -4.33 14.44
CA PRO A 68 8.41 -4.92 13.21
C PRO A 68 7.25 -5.86 13.52
N CYS A 69 6.26 -5.91 12.63
CA CYS A 69 5.03 -6.68 12.83
C CYS A 69 5.23 -8.21 12.90
N HIS A 70 6.11 -8.77 12.07
CA HIS A 70 6.40 -10.21 11.94
C HIS A 70 5.19 -11.14 11.71
N ALA A 71 4.02 -10.62 11.33
CA ALA A 71 2.89 -11.47 10.94
C ALA A 71 3.16 -12.14 9.58
N LEU A 72 2.80 -13.42 9.44
CA LEU A 72 2.88 -14.11 8.16
C LEU A 72 1.75 -13.63 7.25
N ILE A 73 2.09 -13.13 6.06
CA ILE A 73 1.13 -12.61 5.08
C ILE A 73 1.43 -13.11 3.67
N ASP A 74 0.39 -13.21 2.85
CA ASP A 74 0.43 -13.52 1.43
C ASP A 74 -0.34 -12.44 0.63
N CYS A 75 -0.42 -12.59 -0.69
CA CYS A 75 -1.09 -11.59 -1.54
C CYS A 75 -2.59 -11.42 -1.27
N GLY A 76 -3.27 -12.48 -0.81
CA GLY A 76 -4.68 -12.50 -0.48
C GLY A 76 -4.97 -11.95 0.91
N SER A 77 -4.12 -12.25 1.90
CA SER A 77 -4.27 -11.78 3.29
C SER A 77 -3.72 -10.36 3.51
N ALA A 78 -2.81 -9.87 2.66
CA ALA A 78 -2.20 -8.55 2.80
C ALA A 78 -3.20 -7.38 2.93
N PRO A 79 -4.25 -7.24 2.08
CA PRO A 79 -5.19 -6.11 2.20
C PRO A 79 -5.89 -6.04 3.55
N GLU A 80 -6.25 -7.19 4.14
CA GLU A 80 -6.87 -7.23 5.46
C GLU A 80 -5.83 -6.92 6.55
N HIS A 81 -4.65 -7.50 6.44
CA HIS A 81 -3.54 -7.27 7.36
C HIS A 81 -3.17 -5.79 7.48
N PHE A 82 -3.05 -5.05 6.37
CA PHE A 82 -2.64 -3.63 6.43
C PHE A 82 -3.69 -2.69 7.06
N LYS A 83 -4.94 -3.16 7.23
CA LYS A 83 -5.92 -2.41 8.02
C LYS A 83 -5.52 -2.32 9.50
N SER A 84 -4.84 -3.33 10.04
CA SER A 84 -4.34 -3.27 11.43
C SER A 84 -3.15 -2.32 11.60
N HIS A 85 -2.46 -1.96 10.51
CA HIS A 85 -1.42 -0.93 10.47
C HIS A 85 -1.96 0.48 10.26
N GLY A 86 -3.29 0.66 10.31
CA GLY A 86 -3.93 1.97 10.15
C GLY A 86 -4.19 2.37 8.70
N ILE A 87 -3.94 1.50 7.72
CA ILE A 87 -4.21 1.77 6.29
C ILE A 87 -5.69 1.47 5.99
N LYS A 88 -6.58 2.18 6.68
CA LYS A 88 -8.05 2.06 6.58
C LYS A 88 -8.66 3.46 6.60
N GLY A 89 -9.67 3.69 5.76
CA GLY A 89 -10.42 4.96 5.76
C GLY A 89 -9.72 6.13 5.08
N MET A 90 -8.51 5.93 4.56
CA MET A 90 -7.77 6.92 3.77
C MET A 90 -8.41 7.18 2.41
N THR A 91 -8.26 8.40 1.88
CA THR A 91 -8.75 8.72 0.53
C THR A 91 -7.90 8.05 -0.55
N ARG A 92 -8.42 7.95 -1.77
CA ARG A 92 -7.74 7.27 -2.88
C ARG A 92 -6.37 7.89 -3.22
N ALA A 93 -6.26 9.20 -3.11
CA ALA A 93 -5.08 10.00 -3.48
C ALA A 93 -4.23 10.40 -2.25
N GLU A 94 -4.53 9.87 -1.07
CA GLU A 94 -3.75 10.13 0.12
C GLU A 94 -2.39 9.43 0.05
N ASP A 95 -1.34 10.15 0.42
CA ASP A 95 0.02 9.62 0.44
C ASP A 95 0.24 8.74 1.67
N VAL A 96 0.69 7.51 1.43
CA VAL A 96 1.00 6.51 2.46
C VAL A 96 2.50 6.25 2.45
N PRO A 97 3.23 6.54 3.54
CA PRO A 97 4.62 6.14 3.66
C PRO A 97 4.68 4.62 3.83
N CYS A 98 5.44 3.93 3.00
CA CYS A 98 5.72 2.52 3.23
C CYS A 98 6.71 2.41 4.38
N LEU A 99 6.29 1.84 5.52
CA LEU A 99 7.14 1.62 6.71
C LEU A 99 7.67 0.18 6.77
N TRP A 100 7.74 -0.50 5.63
CA TRP A 100 8.39 -1.81 5.55
C TRP A 100 9.90 -1.64 5.80
N SER A 101 10.53 -2.55 6.54
CA SER A 101 11.97 -2.48 6.83
C SER A 101 12.82 -2.21 5.59
N GLY A 102 13.50 -1.06 5.54
CA GLY A 102 14.34 -0.64 4.40
C GLY A 102 13.58 -0.09 3.19
N CYS A 103 12.27 0.10 3.29
CA CYS A 103 11.47 0.83 2.32
C CYS A 103 11.11 2.20 2.88
N GLU A 104 11.34 3.25 2.09
CA GLU A 104 11.04 4.64 2.49
C GLU A 104 10.25 5.37 1.39
N ARG A 105 9.57 4.61 0.53
CA ARG A 105 8.79 5.18 -0.58
C ARG A 105 7.47 5.75 -0.06
N ILE A 106 7.12 6.94 -0.55
CA ILE A 106 5.82 7.57 -0.37
C ILE A 106 4.97 7.22 -1.59
N ILE A 107 3.78 6.66 -1.36
CA ILE A 107 2.95 6.05 -2.41
C ILE A 107 1.50 6.39 -2.15
N GLU A 108 0.77 6.79 -3.20
CA GLU A 108 -0.67 7.01 -3.09
C GLU A 108 -1.38 5.73 -2.63
N ARG A 109 -2.39 5.87 -1.78
CA ARG A 109 -3.12 4.77 -1.16
C ARG A 109 -3.65 3.74 -2.15
N HIS A 110 -4.10 4.16 -3.33
CA HIS A 110 -4.57 3.22 -4.35
C HIS A 110 -3.47 2.40 -5.03
N ASN A 111 -2.23 2.89 -5.01
CA ASN A 111 -1.04 2.20 -5.51
C ASN A 111 -0.33 1.39 -4.43
N PHE A 112 -0.65 1.64 -3.16
CA PHE A 112 -0.01 0.99 -2.00
C PHE A 112 -0.03 -0.55 -2.08
N MET A 113 -1.20 -1.16 -2.29
CA MET A 113 -1.30 -2.63 -2.32
C MET A 113 -0.51 -3.25 -3.48
N ARG A 114 -0.45 -2.54 -4.61
CA ARG A 114 0.38 -2.96 -5.75
C ARG A 114 1.86 -2.93 -5.36
N HIS A 115 2.30 -1.83 -4.74
CA HIS A 115 3.67 -1.69 -4.28
C HIS A 115 4.07 -2.80 -3.31
N VAL A 116 3.23 -3.11 -2.32
CA VAL A 116 3.53 -4.18 -1.34
C VAL A 116 3.75 -5.52 -2.05
N ARG A 117 2.87 -5.88 -2.99
CA ARG A 117 3.00 -7.14 -3.73
C ARG A 117 4.29 -7.20 -4.54
N GLU A 118 4.60 -6.12 -5.26
CA GLU A 118 5.75 -6.07 -6.17
C GLU A 118 7.09 -5.93 -5.46
N ALA A 119 7.14 -5.14 -4.38
CA ALA A 119 8.38 -4.84 -3.68
C ALA A 119 8.69 -5.84 -2.57
N HIS A 120 7.67 -6.36 -1.88
CA HIS A 120 7.86 -7.06 -0.61
C HIS A 120 7.39 -8.51 -0.63
N LEU A 121 6.35 -8.82 -1.41
CA LEU A 121 5.84 -10.20 -1.56
C LEU A 121 6.45 -10.93 -2.78
N GLY A 122 7.36 -10.29 -3.52
CA GLY A 122 8.08 -10.92 -4.63
C GLY A 122 7.28 -11.09 -5.92
N HIS A 123 6.12 -10.45 -6.07
CA HIS A 123 5.32 -10.57 -7.29
C HIS A 123 5.84 -9.65 -8.41
N LYS A 124 6.55 -10.21 -9.40
CA LYS A 124 6.84 -9.48 -10.64
C LYS A 124 5.63 -9.52 -11.57
N ARG A 125 5.22 -8.36 -12.09
CA ARG A 125 4.21 -8.29 -13.17
C ARG A 125 4.72 -8.97 -14.43
N GLY A 126 3.84 -9.71 -15.11
CA GLY A 126 4.08 -10.21 -16.47
C GLY A 126 4.89 -11.50 -16.56
N VAL A 127 5.36 -12.04 -15.43
CA VAL A 127 5.81 -13.42 -15.35
C VAL A 127 4.65 -14.16 -14.72
N GLY A 128 3.81 -14.84 -15.52
CA GLY A 128 2.94 -15.86 -14.93
C GLY A 128 3.80 -16.73 -14.03
N HIS A 129 3.34 -17.08 -12.83
CA HIS A 129 4.07 -17.97 -11.93
C HIS A 129 4.37 -19.26 -12.70
N VAL A 130 5.53 -19.31 -13.37
CA VAL A 130 6.14 -20.54 -13.80
C VAL A 130 6.53 -21.16 -12.48
N MET A 131 5.81 -22.20 -12.08
CA MET A 131 6.20 -23.07 -10.99
C MET A 131 7.61 -23.55 -11.30
N LEU A 132 8.62 -22.85 -10.79
CA LEU A 132 10.00 -23.27 -10.90
C LEU A 132 10.20 -24.27 -9.78
N ASP A 133 9.81 -25.51 -10.08
CA ASP A 133 10.24 -26.68 -9.34
C ASP A 133 11.77 -26.68 -9.27
N GLY A 134 12.30 -26.45 -8.08
CA GLY A 134 13.65 -26.86 -7.72
C GLY A 134 14.77 -25.87 -8.08
N ALA A 135 15.41 -25.38 -7.02
CA ALA A 135 16.79 -24.91 -7.02
C ALA A 135 17.10 -23.61 -7.78
N SER A 136 16.48 -22.51 -7.37
CA SER A 136 17.08 -21.18 -7.60
C SER A 136 17.70 -20.68 -6.30
N THR A 137 19.02 -20.84 -6.20
CA THR A 137 19.88 -20.21 -5.22
C THR A 137 19.62 -18.70 -5.23
N HIS A 138 18.92 -18.20 -4.22
CA HIS A 138 18.86 -16.79 -3.94
C HIS A 138 20.29 -16.30 -3.68
N SER A 139 20.84 -15.58 -4.66
CA SER A 139 21.91 -14.64 -4.42
C SER A 139 21.38 -13.63 -3.41
N HIS A 140 21.67 -13.88 -2.13
CA HIS A 140 21.71 -12.87 -1.10
C HIS A 140 22.57 -11.73 -1.64
N SER A 141 21.95 -10.64 -2.06
CA SER A 141 22.61 -9.34 -2.01
C SER A 141 22.81 -9.06 -0.53
N SER A 142 23.88 -9.63 -0.01
CA SER A 142 24.48 -9.32 1.27
C SER A 142 24.95 -7.87 1.16
N LEU A 143 24.00 -6.94 1.28
CA LEU A 143 24.31 -5.59 1.67
C LEU A 143 24.82 -5.74 3.10
N GLU A 144 26.15 -5.82 3.21
CA GLU A 144 26.85 -5.77 4.48
C GLU A 144 26.34 -4.54 5.22
N PHE A 145 25.48 -4.79 6.21
CA PHE A 145 25.15 -3.83 7.24
C PHE A 145 26.47 -3.50 7.92
N GLN A 146 27.12 -2.43 7.49
CA GLN A 146 28.21 -1.88 8.28
C GLN A 146 27.60 -1.45 9.61
N PRO A 147 28.09 -1.98 10.75
CA PRO A 147 27.61 -1.53 12.05
C PRO A 147 27.85 -0.03 12.11
N VAL A 148 26.78 0.75 12.32
CA VAL A 148 26.89 2.18 12.60
C VAL A 148 27.73 2.28 13.87
N GLN A 149 29.00 2.65 13.71
CA GLN A 149 29.92 2.86 14.82
C GLN A 149 29.32 3.97 15.66
N VAL A 150 28.72 3.60 16.80
CA VAL A 150 28.27 4.56 17.81
C VAL A 150 29.54 5.18 18.37
N VAL A 151 29.90 6.34 17.82
CA VAL A 151 31.08 7.09 18.28
C VAL A 151 30.75 7.57 19.69
N ALA A 152 31.23 6.82 20.68
CA ALA A 152 31.17 7.22 22.08
C ALA A 152 32.00 8.50 22.24
N MET A 153 31.33 9.66 22.27
CA MET A 153 31.94 10.92 22.67
C MET A 153 32.36 10.81 24.13
N HIS A 154 33.60 10.40 24.36
CA HIS A 154 34.26 10.53 25.65
C HIS A 154 34.44 12.01 25.95
N LEU A 155 33.61 12.49 26.88
CA LEU A 155 33.74 13.78 27.54
C LEU A 155 34.98 13.72 28.43
N LEU A 156 36.08 14.33 27.99
CA LEU A 156 37.24 14.57 28.86
C LEU A 156 36.92 15.78 29.74
N VAL A 157 36.93 15.54 31.05
CA VAL A 157 36.92 16.56 32.12
C VAL A 157 38.36 16.95 32.43
#